data_AF-A0A8J7LL87-F1
#
_entry.id   AF-A0A8J7LL87-F1
#
_cell.length_a   1.000
_cell.length_b   1.000
_cell.length_c   1.000
_cell.angle_alpha   90.00
_cell.angle_beta   90.00
_cell.angle_gamma   90.00
#
_symmetry.space_group_name_H-M   'P 1'
#
loop_
_entity.id
_entity.type
_entity.pdbx_description
1 polymer ?
#
loop_
_entity_poly.entity_id
_entity_poly.type
_entity_poly.pdbx_seq_one_letter_code
_entity_poly.pdbx_strand_id
1 'polypeptide(L)'
;MKQYFSLEIESPNAQNVVETYAQLKRKCPAFSFRTSDFNERWQAFKHFYDAQFVQYTGQQFLIALAEHLKINLDDVPRSTRYYWFSQAELSFSAQDVYHSKDLALVAFVAAKWAINKRSQTMKSANISVLAIAE
;
A
#
# COMPACT_ATOMS: atom_id res chain seq x y z
N MET A 1 9.66 -12.61 -12.49
CA MET A 1 9.99 -11.17 -12.56
C MET A 1 9.71 -10.59 -13.94
N LYS A 2 10.23 -11.15 -15.05
CA LYS A 2 9.86 -10.74 -16.44
C LYS A 2 8.34 -10.68 -16.70
N GLN A 3 7.57 -11.68 -16.26
CA GLN A 3 6.12 -11.74 -16.50
C GLN A 3 5.27 -10.71 -15.75
N TYR A 4 5.77 -10.13 -14.66
CA TYR A 4 4.97 -9.22 -13.81
C TYR A 4 5.38 -7.77 -13.92
N PHE A 5 6.56 -7.51 -14.48
CA PHE A 5 7.13 -6.18 -14.53
C PHE A 5 7.15 -5.55 -15.91
N SER A 6 7.05 -6.32 -17.01
CA SER A 6 7.35 -5.82 -18.37
C SER A 6 8.58 -4.90 -18.39
N LEU A 7 9.54 -5.18 -17.51
CA LEU A 7 10.79 -4.46 -17.44
C LEU A 7 11.73 -5.24 -18.35
N GLU A 8 11.98 -4.69 -19.54
CA GLU A 8 13.28 -4.89 -20.15
C GLU A 8 14.30 -4.38 -19.13
N ILE A 9 14.93 -5.31 -18.42
CA ILE A 9 15.98 -4.99 -17.46
C ILE A 9 17.23 -4.68 -18.30
N GLU A 10 17.22 -3.51 -18.93
CA GLU A 10 18.39 -2.84 -19.46
C GLU A 10 18.81 -1.78 -18.45
N SER A 11 19.36 -2.17 -17.30
CA SER A 11 19.98 -1.18 -16.43
C SER A 11 20.86 -1.82 -15.35
N PRO A 12 22.06 -1.26 -15.07
CA PRO A 12 22.89 -1.62 -13.92
C PRO A 12 22.19 -1.49 -12.55
N ASN A 13 20.96 -0.96 -12.49
CA ASN A 13 20.14 -0.86 -11.27
C ASN A 13 19.29 -2.11 -10.98
N ALA A 14 19.30 -3.13 -11.85
CA ALA A 14 18.54 -4.36 -11.70
C ALA A 14 18.82 -5.11 -10.39
N GLN A 15 20.10 -5.20 -10.03
CA GLN A 15 20.56 -5.87 -8.84
C GLN A 15 20.06 -5.16 -7.57
N ASN A 16 20.04 -3.83 -7.61
CA ASN A 16 19.55 -3.00 -6.50
C ASN A 16 18.04 -3.18 -6.28
N VAL A 17 17.26 -3.33 -7.37
CA VAL A 17 15.83 -3.68 -7.30
C VAL A 17 15.62 -5.08 -6.72
N VAL A 18 16.45 -6.06 -7.10
CA VAL A 18 16.37 -7.44 -6.60
C VAL A 18 16.80 -7.56 -5.13
N GLU A 19 17.84 -6.84 -4.70
CA GLU A 19 18.29 -6.81 -3.30
C GLU A 19 17.30 -6.08 -2.41
N THR A 20 16.81 -4.91 -2.85
CA THR A 20 15.74 -4.17 -2.16
C THR A 20 14.51 -5.07 -2.00
N TYR A 21 14.16 -5.83 -3.04
CA TYR A 21 13.09 -6.83 -3.01
C TYR A 21 13.37 -7.97 -2.02
N ALA A 22 14.58 -8.53 -2.02
CA ALA A 22 14.92 -9.68 -1.18
C ALA A 22 14.86 -9.28 0.30
N GLN A 23 15.33 -8.07 0.61
CA GLN A 23 15.21 -7.49 1.94
C GLN A 23 13.75 -7.20 2.32
N LEU A 24 12.95 -6.62 1.41
CA LEU A 24 11.53 -6.35 1.65
C LEU A 24 10.73 -7.64 1.91
N LYS A 25 10.93 -8.68 1.10
CA LYS A 25 10.25 -9.97 1.28
C LYS A 25 10.70 -10.68 2.57
N ARG A 26 11.97 -10.53 2.96
CA ARG A 26 12.50 -11.09 4.20
C ARG A 26 11.93 -10.37 5.44
N LYS A 27 11.75 -9.05 5.38
CA LYS A 27 11.24 -8.24 6.50
C LYS A 27 9.70 -8.21 6.58
N CYS A 28 9.01 -8.33 5.45
CA CYS A 28 7.55 -8.21 5.41
C CYS A 28 6.91 -9.40 4.67
N PRO A 29 6.45 -10.45 5.39
CA PRO A 29 5.79 -11.62 4.79
C PRO A 29 4.51 -11.27 4.01
N ALA A 30 3.89 -10.12 4.31
CA ALA A 30 2.69 -9.62 3.62
C ALA A 30 2.96 -9.13 2.18
N PHE A 31 4.23 -9.05 1.79
CA PHE A 31 4.68 -8.66 0.46
C PHE A 31 4.68 -9.87 -0.50
N SER A 32 3.58 -10.06 -1.25
CA SER A 32 3.40 -11.19 -2.18
C SER A 32 3.01 -10.73 -3.60
N PHE A 33 3.69 -11.32 -4.59
CA PHE A 33 3.59 -11.01 -6.02
C PHE A 33 2.51 -11.81 -6.75
N ARG A 34 1.98 -12.85 -6.10
CA ARG A 34 1.06 -13.80 -6.75
C ARG A 34 -0.39 -13.32 -6.72
N THR A 35 -0.59 -12.05 -6.40
CA THR A 35 -1.88 -11.49 -6.07
C THR A 35 -2.21 -10.44 -7.12
N SER A 36 -3.44 -10.45 -7.64
CA SER A 36 -3.90 -9.51 -8.66
C SER A 36 -3.85 -8.06 -8.18
N ASP A 37 -3.81 -7.83 -6.86
CA ASP A 37 -3.63 -6.54 -6.20
C ASP A 37 -2.19 -6.01 -6.21
N PHE A 38 -1.20 -6.80 -6.63
CA PHE A 38 0.21 -6.41 -6.51
C PHE A 38 0.54 -5.08 -7.20
N ASN A 39 0.08 -4.87 -8.43
CA ASN A 39 0.44 -3.68 -9.20
C ASN A 39 -0.03 -2.40 -8.50
N GLU A 40 -1.27 -2.36 -8.02
CA GLU A 40 -1.80 -1.20 -7.32
C GLU A 40 -1.07 -0.96 -5.98
N ARG A 41 -0.76 -2.02 -5.24
CA ARG A 41 0.03 -1.91 -4.01
C ARG A 41 1.45 -1.40 -4.30
N TRP A 42 2.05 -1.84 -5.40
CA TRP A 42 3.39 -1.40 -5.82
C TRP A 42 3.41 0.07 -6.25
N GLN A 43 2.36 0.56 -6.91
CA GLN A 43 2.22 1.98 -7.24
C GLN A 43 2.16 2.84 -5.98
N ALA A 44 1.40 2.41 -4.96
CA ALA A 44 1.35 3.08 -3.66
C ALA A 44 2.72 3.10 -2.98
N PHE A 45 3.45 1.97 -2.99
CA PHE A 45 4.82 1.92 -2.47
C PHE A 45 5.73 2.93 -3.19
N LYS A 46 5.75 2.87 -4.53
CA LYS A 46 6.61 3.72 -5.36
C LYS A 46 6.37 5.21 -5.13
N HIS A 47 5.11 5.63 -4.99
CA HIS A 47 4.76 7.02 -4.75
C HIS A 47 5.51 7.62 -3.54
N PHE A 48 5.55 6.89 -2.43
CA PHE A 48 6.24 7.35 -1.22
C PHE A 48 7.74 7.01 -1.21
N TYR A 49 8.15 5.93 -1.88
CA TYR A 49 9.56 5.53 -1.96
C TYR A 49 10.40 6.49 -2.80
N ASP A 50 9.87 6.96 -3.93
CA ASP A 50 10.56 7.86 -4.85
C ASP A 50 10.63 9.30 -4.29
N ALA A 51 9.78 9.65 -3.32
CA ALA A 51 9.76 10.93 -2.61
C ALA A 51 10.82 11.03 -1.48
N GLN A 52 12.07 10.65 -1.78
CA GLN A 52 13.13 10.41 -0.79
C GLN A 52 13.45 11.59 0.17
N PHE A 53 13.21 12.83 -0.27
CA PHE A 53 13.50 14.04 0.51
C PHE A 53 12.30 14.58 1.28
N VAL A 54 11.13 13.94 1.14
CA VAL A 54 9.92 14.35 1.84
C VAL A 54 9.86 13.66 3.19
N GLN A 55 9.52 14.44 4.21
CA GLN A 55 9.26 13.96 5.56
C GLN A 55 7.80 14.21 5.90
N TYR A 56 7.22 13.29 6.66
CA TYR A 56 5.85 13.40 7.13
C TYR A 56 5.82 13.15 8.62
N THR A 57 5.02 13.93 9.34
CA THR A 57 4.48 13.43 10.61
C THR A 57 3.57 12.22 10.33
N GLY A 58 3.42 11.29 11.29
CA GLY A 58 2.52 10.14 11.08
C GLY A 58 1.09 10.54 10.73
N GLN A 59 0.59 11.67 11.26
CA GLN A 59 -0.71 12.22 10.87
C GLN A 59 -0.74 12.74 9.43
N GLN A 60 0.25 13.54 9.01
CA GLN A 60 0.34 14.04 7.63
C GLN A 60 0.44 12.89 6.62
N PHE A 61 1.22 11.86 6.97
CA PHE A 61 1.32 10.68 6.12
C PHE A 61 -0.02 9.98 5.95
N LEU A 62 -0.81 9.78 7.01
CA LEU A 62 -2.12 9.15 6.90
C LEU A 62 -3.09 9.95 6.02
N ILE A 63 -3.01 11.28 6.03
CA ILE A 63 -3.80 12.15 5.15
C ILE A 63 -3.35 11.97 3.70
N ALA A 64 -2.05 12.10 3.42
CA ALA A 64 -1.49 11.92 2.08
C ALA A 64 -1.77 10.51 1.51
N LEU A 65 -1.69 9.49 2.38
CA LEU A 65 -2.02 8.10 2.03
C LEU A 65 -3.50 7.94 1.68
N ALA A 66 -4.40 8.54 2.47
CA ALA A 66 -5.84 8.48 2.21
C ALA A 66 -6.20 9.14 0.88
N GLU A 67 -5.60 10.29 0.59
CA GLU A 67 -5.75 10.98 -0.69
C GLU A 67 -5.24 10.12 -1.86
N HIS A 68 -4.03 9.57 -1.74
CA HIS A 68 -3.43 8.73 -2.78
C HIS A 68 -4.26 7.46 -3.05
N LEU A 69 -4.72 6.77 -2.00
CA LEU A 69 -5.52 5.54 -2.12
C LEU A 69 -7.00 5.80 -2.43
N LYS A 70 -7.41 7.07 -2.45
CA LYS A 70 -8.80 7.51 -2.62
C LYS A 70 -9.74 6.84 -1.62
N ILE A 71 -9.35 6.84 -0.35
CA ILE A 71 -10.14 6.30 0.77
C ILE A 71 -10.48 7.40 1.76
N ASN A 72 -11.60 7.25 2.46
CA ASN A 72 -11.90 8.08 3.62
C ASN A 72 -11.18 7.50 4.85
N LEU A 73 -10.32 8.29 5.48
CA LEU A 73 -9.57 7.85 6.66
C LEU A 73 -10.50 7.55 7.85
N ASP A 74 -11.64 8.24 7.97
CA ASP A 74 -12.61 8.02 9.06
C ASP A 74 -13.28 6.64 8.99
N ASP A 75 -13.37 6.05 7.78
CA ASP A 75 -13.87 4.69 7.58
C ASP A 75 -12.83 3.62 7.93
N VAL A 76 -11.59 4.01 8.20
CA VAL A 76 -10.50 3.11 8.58
C VAL A 76 -10.42 3.01 10.11
N PRO A 77 -10.68 1.84 10.71
CA PRO A 77 -10.53 1.65 12.14
C PRO A 77 -9.12 2.00 12.61
N ARG A 78 -8.99 2.62 13.79
CA ARG A 78 -7.67 2.99 14.34
C ARG A 78 -6.74 1.78 14.40
N SER A 79 -7.23 0.62 14.85
CA SER A 79 -6.46 -0.63 14.91
C SER A 79 -5.88 -1.05 13.55
N THR A 80 -6.61 -0.80 12.46
CA THR A 80 -6.13 -1.06 11.10
C THR A 80 -4.98 -0.14 10.71
N ARG A 81 -5.04 1.15 11.11
CA ARG A 81 -3.95 2.10 10.89
C ARG A 81 -2.69 1.66 11.63
N TYR A 82 -2.80 1.32 12.92
CA TYR A 82 -1.67 0.76 13.70
C TYR A 82 -1.12 -0.52 13.08
N TYR A 83 -1.98 -1.40 12.59
CA TYR A 83 -1.59 -2.63 11.93
C TYR A 83 -0.74 -2.36 10.68
N TRP A 84 -1.07 -1.36 9.85
CA TRP A 84 -0.27 -1.02 8.68
C TRP A 84 1.17 -0.64 9.04
N PHE A 85 1.34 0.17 10.08
CA PHE A 85 2.66 0.56 10.57
C PHE A 85 3.42 -0.64 11.15
N SER A 86 2.76 -1.46 11.97
CA SER A 86 3.36 -2.65 12.58
C SER A 86 3.83 -3.67 11.53
N GLN A 87 3.07 -3.87 10.46
CA GLN A 87 3.48 -4.74 9.34
C GLN A 87 4.69 -4.20 8.56
N ALA A 88 4.98 -2.90 8.69
CA ALA A 88 6.15 -2.26 8.15
C ALA A 88 7.31 -2.13 9.16
N GLU A 89 7.22 -2.82 10.31
CA GLU A 89 8.18 -2.70 11.43
C GLU A 89 8.29 -1.27 12.00
N LEU A 90 7.25 -0.46 11.82
CA LEU A 90 7.15 0.90 12.37
C LEU A 90 6.13 0.95 13.51
N SER A 91 6.41 1.80 14.49
CA SER A 91 5.44 2.15 15.53
C SER A 91 4.75 3.45 15.14
N PHE A 92 3.43 3.46 15.06
CA PHE A 92 2.68 4.68 14.73
C PHE A 92 2.71 5.68 15.89
N SER A 93 3.21 6.88 15.59
CA SER A 93 3.03 8.10 16.37
C SER A 93 2.50 9.18 15.43
N ALA A 94 1.50 9.94 15.89
CA ALA A 94 0.93 11.01 15.09
C ALA A 94 1.91 12.18 14.90
N GLN A 95 2.79 12.41 15.88
CA GLN A 95 3.68 13.57 15.96
C GLN A 95 5.10 13.27 15.48
N ASP A 96 5.52 12.01 15.52
CA ASP A 96 6.87 11.63 15.08
C ASP A 96 7.02 11.86 13.59
N VAL A 97 8.22 12.27 13.19
CA VAL A 97 8.59 12.51 11.80
C VAL A 97 9.25 11.26 11.24
N TYR A 98 8.75 10.81 10.09
CA TYR A 98 9.28 9.67 9.35
C TYR A 98 9.73 10.12 7.97
N HIS A 99 10.76 9.47 7.43
CA HIS A 99 11.10 9.64 6.02
C HIS A 99 10.03 8.95 5.16
N SER A 100 9.63 9.61 4.06
CA SER A 100 8.66 9.05 3.11
C SER A 100 9.07 7.65 2.61
N LYS A 101 10.38 7.41 2.47
CA LYS A 101 10.94 6.12 2.08
C LYS A 101 10.62 5.00 3.08
N ASP A 102 10.66 5.28 4.38
CA ASP A 102 10.35 4.30 5.43
C ASP A 102 8.84 4.01 5.47
N LEU A 103 8.03 5.03 5.16
CA LEU A 103 6.56 4.94 5.10
C LEU A 103 6.03 4.24 3.85
N ALA A 104 6.87 4.03 2.82
CA ALA A 104 6.45 3.39 1.57
C ALA A 104 5.89 1.97 1.78
N LEU A 105 6.45 1.22 2.74
CA LEU A 105 5.95 -0.11 3.07
C LEU A 105 4.60 -0.05 3.78
N VAL A 106 4.36 0.98 4.60
CA VAL A 106 3.04 1.24 5.21
C VAL A 106 1.99 1.45 4.11
N ALA A 107 2.32 2.23 3.07
CA ALA A 107 1.45 2.47 1.93
C ALA A 107 1.15 1.17 1.15
N PHE A 108 2.14 0.32 0.95
CA PHE A 108 1.97 -0.98 0.29
C PHE A 108 1.00 -1.92 1.04
N VAL A 109 1.07 -1.92 2.37
CA VAL A 109 0.17 -2.72 3.22
C VAL A 109 -1.23 -2.11 3.21
N ALA A 110 -1.36 -0.80 3.34
CA ALA A 110 -2.63 -0.09 3.35
C ALA A 110 -3.41 -0.22 2.04
N ALA A 111 -2.72 -0.23 0.90
CA ALA A 111 -3.33 -0.40 -0.42
C ALA A 111 -4.16 -1.69 -0.52
N LYS A 112 -3.74 -2.78 0.15
CA LYS A 112 -4.53 -4.02 0.20
C LYS A 112 -5.90 -3.82 0.85
N TRP A 113 -5.95 -3.02 1.92
CA TRP A 113 -7.21 -2.70 2.58
C TRP A 113 -8.13 -1.89 1.67
N ALA A 114 -7.58 -0.88 0.98
CA ALA A 114 -8.33 -0.05 0.03
C ALA A 114 -8.95 -0.90 -1.10
N ILE A 115 -8.17 -1.81 -1.69
CA ILE A 115 -8.62 -2.72 -2.75
C ILE A 115 -9.76 -3.62 -2.25
N ASN A 116 -9.59 -4.23 -1.07
CA ASN A 116 -10.61 -5.09 -0.48
C ASN A 116 -11.90 -4.32 -0.18
N LYS A 117 -11.80 -3.09 0.33
CA LYS A 117 -12.95 -2.24 0.62
C LYS A 117 -13.73 -1.91 -0.65
N ARG A 118 -13.05 -1.51 -1.74
CA ARG A 118 -13.71 -1.25 -3.03
C ARG A 118 -14.40 -2.51 -3.60
N SER A 119 -13.74 -3.67 -3.50
CA SER A 119 -14.33 -4.95 -3.93
C SER A 119 -15.59 -5.31 -3.14
N GLN A 120 -15.59 -5.08 -1.82
CA GLN A 120 -16.77 -5.29 -0.97
C GLN A 120 -17.93 -4.35 -1.35
N THR A 121 -17.65 -3.06 -1.59
CA THR A 121 -18.68 -2.10 -2.03
C THR A 121 -19.32 -2.54 -3.36
N MET A 122 -18.53 -3.01 -4.33
CA MET A 122 -19.07 -3.52 -5.60
C MET A 122 -19.91 -4.79 -5.42
N LYS A 123 -19.48 -5.72 -4.54
CA LYS A 123 -20.27 -6.93 -4.23
C LYS A 123 -21.60 -6.59 -3.54
N SER A 124 -21.60 -5.64 -2.62
CA SER A 124 -22.81 -5.20 -1.92
C SER A 124 -23.80 -4.48 -2.85
N ALA A 125 -23.30 -3.68 -3.80
CA ALA A 125 -24.13 -2.96 -4.77
C ALA A 125 -24.87 -3.88 -5.75
N ASN A 126 -24.28 -5.02 -6.12
CA ASN A 126 -24.91 -5.99 -7.02
C ASN A 126 -26.08 -6.77 -6.38
N ILE A 127 -26.23 -6.75 -5.06
CA ILE A 127 -27.26 -7.54 -4.37
C ILE A 127 -28.59 -6.78 -4.29
N SER A 128 -28.60 -5.45 -4.41
CA SER A 128 -29.81 -4.63 -4.21
C SER A 128 -30.69 -4.43 -5.45
N VAL A 129 -30.32 -4.95 -6.62
CA VAL A 129 -31.08 -4.70 -7.89
C VAL A 129 -31.89 -5.91 -8.36
N LEU A 130 -31.84 -7.04 -7.65
CA LEU A 130 -32.51 -8.29 -8.06
C LEU A 130 -33.70 -8.70 -7.16
N ALA A 131 -34.32 -7.73 -6.48
CA ALA A 131 -35.46 -7.95 -5.60
C ALA A 131 -36.70 -7.09 -5.93
N ILE A 132 -36.81 -6.57 -7.16
CA ILE A 132 -38.03 -5.93 -7.65
C ILE A 132 -38.30 -6.41 -9.08
N ALA A 133 -38.90 -7.59 -9.21
CA ALA A 133 -39.72 -7.97 -10.35
C ALA A 133 -40.76 -8.94 -9.82
N GLU A 134 -42.03 -8.62 -10.13
CA GLU A 134 -43.30 -9.12 -9.61
C GLU A 134 -43.50 -10.64 -9.63
#